data_AF-A0A2N6EVX8-F1
#
_entry.id   AF-A0A2N6EVX8-F1
#
_cell.length_a   1.000
_cell.length_b   1.000
_cell.length_c   1.000
_cell.angle_alpha   90.00
_cell.angle_beta   90.00
_cell.angle_gamma   90.00
#
_symmetry.space_group_name_H-M   'P 1'
#
loop_
_entity.id
_entity.type
_entity.pdbx_description
1 polymer ?
#
loop_
_entity_poly.entity_id
_entity_poly.type
_entity_poly.pdbx_seq_one_letter_code
_entity_poly.pdbx_strand_id
1 'polypeptide(L)'
;MSNGNTRRESVPSYKLTESEWEALCNQCGLCCFEKSRLPNGRILTSRIPCAYLDIHSRQCRVYEHRFNVGEECQKLTPELVAEVDWLPEQCAYVQWQKKREAQVDIASRTSRHKSRKHR
;
A
#
# COMPACT_ATOMS: atom_id res chain seq x y z
N MET A 1 -45.76 7.33 4.55
CA MET A 1 -44.66 7.44 5.54
C MET A 1 -43.91 6.12 5.53
N SER A 2 -42.87 5.99 4.73
CA SER A 2 -42.09 4.76 4.63
C SER A 2 -40.62 5.08 4.82
N ASN A 3 -40.19 5.07 6.08
CA ASN A 3 -38.80 5.13 6.48
C ASN A 3 -38.16 3.78 6.17
N GLY A 4 -37.38 3.71 5.09
CA GLY A 4 -36.56 2.55 4.73
C GLY A 4 -35.09 2.94 4.75
N ASN A 5 -34.56 3.18 5.95
CA ASN A 5 -33.14 3.46 6.17
C ASN A 5 -32.33 2.20 5.82
N THR A 6 -31.85 2.10 4.58
CA THR A 6 -30.90 1.09 4.15
C THR A 6 -29.55 1.40 4.80
N ARG A 7 -29.38 0.87 6.02
CA ARG A 7 -28.11 0.80 6.74
C ARG A 7 -27.09 0.14 5.80
N ARG A 8 -26.26 0.95 5.13
CA ARG A 8 -25.00 0.48 4.55
C ARG A 8 -24.20 -0.07 5.72
N GLU A 9 -24.16 -1.40 5.86
CA GLU A 9 -23.28 -2.06 6.81
C GLU A 9 -21.86 -1.61 6.47
N SER A 10 -21.30 -0.77 7.33
CA SER A 10 -19.95 -0.23 7.21
C SER A 10 -18.97 -1.38 7.21
N VAL A 11 -18.30 -1.59 6.08
CA VAL A 11 -17.11 -2.45 5.98
C VAL A 11 -16.19 -2.11 7.16
N PRO A 12 -15.66 -3.10 7.91
CA PRO A 12 -14.76 -2.82 9.02
C PRO A 12 -13.64 -1.92 8.53
N SER A 13 -13.56 -0.72 9.11
CA SER A 13 -12.46 0.22 8.90
C SER A 13 -11.20 -0.42 9.45
N TYR A 14 -10.54 -1.27 8.65
CA TYR A 14 -9.23 -1.83 8.95
C TYR A 14 -8.20 -0.71 8.76
N LYS A 15 -8.22 0.24 9.70
CA LYS A 15 -7.32 1.39 9.72
C LYS A 15 -6.19 1.01 10.66
N LEU A 16 -5.05 0.63 10.08
CA LEU A 16 -3.82 0.42 10.82
C LEU A 16 -3.39 1.76 11.41
N THR A 17 -2.84 1.71 12.62
CA THR A 17 -2.05 2.81 13.17
C THR A 17 -0.81 3.03 12.30
N GLU A 18 -0.17 4.19 12.44
CA GLU A 18 1.08 4.47 11.71
C GLU A 18 2.16 3.44 12.04
N SER A 19 2.29 3.04 13.31
CA SER A 19 3.25 2.00 13.70
C SER A 19 2.94 0.64 13.09
N GLU A 20 1.68 0.21 13.05
CA GLU A 20 1.29 -1.06 12.43
C GLU A 20 1.47 -1.02 10.92
N TRP A 21 1.24 0.14 10.30
CA TRP A 21 1.49 0.35 8.88
C TRP A 21 2.99 0.26 8.55
N GLU A 22 3.84 0.96 9.32
CA GLU A 22 5.30 0.90 9.17
C GLU A 22 5.84 -0.51 9.40
N ALA A 23 5.26 -1.27 10.32
CA ALA A 23 5.60 -2.67 10.58
C ALA A 23 5.30 -3.61 9.39
N LEU A 24 4.50 -3.18 8.41
CA LEU A 24 4.33 -3.95 7.16
C LEU A 24 5.62 -3.96 6.34
N CYS A 25 6.48 -2.94 6.45
CA CYS A 25 7.70 -2.86 5.66
C CYS A 25 8.61 -4.05 5.93
N ASN A 26 8.93 -4.81 4.90
CA ASN A 26 9.87 -5.94 4.96
C ASN A 26 11.33 -5.53 4.74
N GLN A 27 11.63 -4.22 4.77
CA GLN A 27 12.98 -3.66 4.63
C GLN A 27 13.77 -4.18 3.41
N CYS A 28 13.10 -4.43 2.28
CA CYS A 28 13.72 -4.98 1.08
C CYS A 28 14.64 -4.00 0.29
N GLY A 29 14.66 -2.72 0.67
CA GLY A 29 15.47 -1.67 0.04
C GLY A 29 15.04 -1.26 -1.37
N LEU A 30 13.99 -1.86 -1.96
CA LEU A 30 13.55 -1.54 -3.34
C LEU A 30 13.03 -0.10 -3.47
N CYS A 31 12.44 0.45 -2.41
CA CYS A 31 12.03 1.85 -2.38
C CYS A 31 13.23 2.84 -2.34
N CYS A 32 14.45 2.38 -2.06
CA CYS A 32 15.64 3.23 -1.94
C CYS A 32 16.42 3.46 -3.24
N PHE A 33 16.05 2.83 -4.35
CA PHE A 33 16.68 3.08 -5.66
C PHE A 33 16.03 4.26 -6.36
N GLU A 34 16.75 4.98 -7.20
CA GLU A 34 16.14 6.04 -8.01
C GLU A 34 15.07 5.48 -8.97
N LYS A 35 13.98 6.25 -9.14
CA LYS A 35 12.92 5.96 -10.12
C LYS A 35 12.80 7.12 -11.09
N SER A 36 12.68 6.81 -12.36
CA SER A 36 12.47 7.80 -13.41
C SER A 36 11.29 7.38 -14.27
N ARG A 37 10.39 8.32 -14.57
CA ARG A 37 9.29 8.11 -15.52
C ARG A 37 9.79 8.41 -16.94
N LEU A 38 9.62 7.46 -17.84
CA LEU A 38 9.96 7.60 -19.25
C LEU A 38 8.84 8.34 -20.02
N PRO A 39 9.12 8.88 -21.22
CA PRO A 39 8.11 9.58 -22.03
C PRO A 39 6.86 8.76 -22.37
N ASN A 40 6.98 7.44 -22.40
CA ASN A 40 5.85 6.52 -22.63
C ASN A 40 5.09 6.13 -21.34
N GLY A 41 5.37 6.80 -20.22
CA GLY A 41 4.74 6.55 -18.93
C GLY A 41 5.34 5.40 -18.13
N ARG A 42 6.24 4.58 -18.69
CA ARG A 42 6.88 3.48 -17.93
C ARG A 42 7.79 4.01 -16.84
N ILE A 43 7.77 3.35 -15.69
CA ILE A 43 8.74 3.59 -14.62
C ILE A 43 9.98 2.73 -14.85
N LEU A 44 11.16 3.36 -14.82
CA LEU A 44 12.44 2.68 -14.75
C LEU A 44 13.00 2.82 -13.33
N THR A 45 13.35 1.69 -12.70
CA THR A 45 14.15 1.70 -11.47
C THR A 45 15.62 1.57 -11.85
N SER A 46 16.45 2.52 -11.43
CA SER A 46 17.87 2.52 -11.72
C SER A 46 18.65 1.62 -10.73
N ARG A 47 19.96 1.46 -10.96
CA ARG A 47 20.86 0.78 -10.01
C ARG A 47 21.48 1.73 -8.98
N ILE A 48 21.10 3.01 -9.00
CA ILE A 48 21.64 4.04 -8.12
C ILE A 48 20.81 4.01 -6.82
N PRO A 49 21.41 3.59 -5.68
CA PRO A 49 20.75 3.64 -4.40
C PRO A 49 20.82 5.05 -3.79
N CYS A 50 19.92 5.37 -2.87
CA CYS A 50 20.05 6.54 -2.01
C CYS A 50 21.30 6.42 -1.13
N ALA A 51 21.79 7.56 -0.63
CA ALA A 51 23.01 7.61 0.18
C ALA A 51 22.95 6.74 1.46
N TYR A 52 21.75 6.42 1.95
CA TYR A 52 21.55 5.72 3.22
C TYR A 52 21.23 4.23 3.10
N LEU A 53 21.07 3.70 1.89
CA LEU A 53 20.88 2.26 1.68
C LEU A 53 22.21 1.52 1.88
N ASP A 54 22.22 0.51 2.75
CA ASP A 54 23.25 -0.52 2.72
C ASP A 54 22.90 -1.53 1.61
N ILE A 55 23.70 -1.57 0.54
CA ILE A 55 23.45 -2.43 -0.61
C ILE A 55 23.70 -3.91 -0.35
N HIS A 56 24.47 -4.26 0.68
CA HIS A 56 24.75 -5.65 1.05
C HIS A 56 23.60 -6.22 1.86
N SER A 57 23.20 -5.51 2.92
CA SER A 57 22.10 -5.96 3.79
C SER A 57 20.72 -5.58 3.25
N ARG A 58 20.65 -4.68 2.25
CA ARG A 58 19.44 -4.10 1.65
C ARG A 58 18.62 -3.23 2.62
N GLN A 59 19.17 -2.91 3.79
CA GLN A 59 18.49 -2.14 4.82
C GLN A 59 18.79 -0.64 4.72
N CYS A 60 17.78 0.19 4.99
CA CYS A 60 17.97 1.63 5.11
C CYS A 60 18.56 1.94 6.49
N ARG A 61 19.76 2.55 6.52
CA ARG A 61 20.48 2.85 7.77
C ARG A 61 19.81 3.90 8.64
N VAL A 62 18.86 4.64 8.08
CA VAL A 62 18.17 5.76 8.73
C VAL A 62 16.66 5.61 8.62
N TYR A 63 16.12 4.38 8.54
CA TYR A 63 14.69 4.16 8.24
C TYR A 63 13.74 4.95 9.14
N GLU A 64 13.99 5.02 10.45
CA GLU A 64 13.16 5.78 11.40
C GLU A 64 13.25 7.31 11.22
N HIS A 65 14.35 7.79 10.64
CA HIS A 65 14.63 9.22 10.43
C HIS A 65 14.67 9.60 8.94
N ARG A 66 14.19 8.73 8.06
CA ARG A 66 14.37 8.84 6.59
C ARG A 66 13.75 10.09 5.97
N PHE A 67 12.81 10.72 6.66
CA PHE A 67 12.17 11.97 6.25
C PHE A 67 12.94 13.23 6.71
N ASN A 68 13.99 13.05 7.52
CA ASN A 68 14.75 14.15 8.13
C ASN A 68 16.16 14.31 7.53
N VAL A 69 16.59 13.36 6.70
CA VAL A 69 17.99 13.22 6.23
C VAL A 69 18.25 13.82 4.85
N GLY A 70 17.29 14.57 4.30
CA GLY A 70 17.45 15.37 3.08
C GLY A 70 17.34 14.63 1.74
N GLU A 71 17.16 13.31 1.76
CA GLU A 71 16.73 12.54 0.58
C GLU A 71 15.20 12.59 0.50
N GLU A 72 14.63 12.78 -0.70
CA GLU A 72 13.17 12.85 -0.91
C GLU A 72 12.48 11.48 -0.73
N CYS A 73 12.58 10.92 0.48
CA CYS A 73 11.93 9.67 0.83
C CYS A 73 10.42 9.88 0.85
N GLN A 74 9.72 9.22 -0.06
CA GLN A 74 8.27 9.33 -0.14
C GLN A 74 7.59 8.61 1.03
N LYS A 75 6.73 9.33 1.77
CA LYS A 75 5.87 8.72 2.80
C LYS A 75 4.78 7.89 2.13
N LEU A 76 4.88 6.57 2.25
CA LEU A 76 3.92 5.63 1.70
C LEU A 76 2.68 5.60 2.60
N THR A 77 1.58 6.22 2.18
CA THR A 77 0.28 6.07 2.85
C THR A 77 -0.57 5.01 2.14
N PRO A 78 -1.60 4.43 2.78
CA PRO A 78 -2.50 3.49 2.11
C PRO A 78 -3.14 4.06 0.83
N GLU A 79 -3.48 5.35 0.85
CA GLU A 79 -4.05 6.09 -0.29
C GLU A 79 -3.02 6.21 -1.41
N LEU A 80 -1.80 6.66 -1.09
CA LEU A 80 -0.73 6.79 -2.08
C LEU A 80 -0.39 5.43 -2.71
N VAL A 81 -0.29 4.37 -1.90
CA VAL A 81 0.02 3.01 -2.38
C VAL A 81 -1.04 2.48 -3.35
N ALA A 82 -2.29 2.94 -3.25
CA ALA A 82 -3.34 2.58 -4.20
C ALA A 82 -3.16 3.23 -5.58
N GLU A 83 -2.42 4.34 -5.67
CA GLU A 83 -2.31 5.16 -6.87
C GLU A 83 -0.95 5.01 -7.58
N VAL A 84 0.10 4.63 -6.85
CA VAL A 84 1.45 4.56 -7.41
C VAL A 84 1.70 3.31 -8.24
N ASP A 85 2.43 3.50 -9.34
CA ASP A 85 2.84 2.46 -10.30
C ASP A 85 4.33 2.10 -10.20
N TRP A 86 5.09 2.78 -9.33
CA TRP A 86 6.54 2.61 -9.20
C TRP A 86 6.95 1.65 -8.07
N LEU A 87 6.01 1.24 -7.21
CA LEU A 87 6.26 0.20 -6.22
C LEU A 87 6.19 -1.18 -6.89
N PRO A 88 7.14 -2.07 -6.61
CA PRO A 88 7.13 -3.42 -7.18
C PRO A 88 6.00 -4.25 -6.57
N GLU A 89 5.50 -5.25 -7.31
CA GLU A 89 4.35 -6.07 -6.86
C GLU A 89 4.60 -6.82 -5.55
N GLN A 90 5.85 -7.19 -5.29
CA GLN A 90 6.26 -7.86 -4.05
C GLN A 90 6.41 -6.90 -2.85
N CYS A 91 6.22 -5.60 -3.03
CA CYS A 91 6.25 -4.64 -1.94
C CYS A 91 5.15 -4.99 -0.92
N ALA A 92 5.52 -5.02 0.37
CA ALA A 92 4.59 -5.43 1.41
C ALA A 92 3.34 -4.52 1.49
N TYR A 93 3.48 -3.22 1.26
CA TYR A 93 2.36 -2.29 1.20
C TYR A 93 1.41 -2.58 0.02
N VAL A 94 1.97 -2.87 -1.16
CA VAL A 94 1.20 -3.25 -2.36
C VAL A 94 0.46 -4.57 -2.12
N GLN A 95 1.14 -5.56 -1.53
CA GLN A 95 0.54 -6.85 -1.19
C GLN A 95 -0.57 -6.71 -0.16
N TRP A 96 -0.40 -5.84 0.84
CA TRP A 96 -1.45 -5.54 1.82
C TRP A 96 -2.67 -4.92 1.15
N GLN A 97 -2.47 -3.97 0.23
CA GLN A 97 -3.58 -3.36 -0.52
C GLN A 97 -4.33 -4.38 -1.38
N LYS A 98 -3.62 -5.18 -2.17
CA LYS A 98 -4.21 -6.26 -2.98
C LYS A 98 -5.06 -7.22 -2.12
N LYS A 99 -4.57 -7.60 -0.93
CA LYS A 99 -5.31 -8.45 0.01
C LYS A 99 -6.57 -7.78 0.53
N ARG A 100 -6.50 -6.48 0.84
CA ARG A 100 -7.64 -5.70 1.35
C ARG A 100 -8.74 -5.59 0.29
N GLU A 101 -8.39 -5.30 -0.95
CA GLU A 101 -9.34 -5.24 -2.07
C GLU A 101 -10.05 -6.58 -2.29
N ALA A 102 -9.28 -7.69 -2.31
CA ALA A 102 -9.85 -9.03 -2.46
C ALA A 102 -10.85 -9.40 -1.33
N GLN A 103 -10.60 -8.95 -0.10
CA GLN A 103 -11.51 -9.17 1.04
C GLN A 103 -12.82 -8.37 0.88
N VAL A 104 -12.75 -7.14 0.38
CA VAL A 104 -13.94 -6.33 0.06
C VAL A 104 -14.78 -6.99 -1.03
N ASP A 105 -14.13 -7.50 -2.07
CA ASP A 105 -14.80 -8.20 -3.16
C ASP A 105 -15.53 -9.46 -2.69
N ILE A 106 -14.88 -10.26 -1.85
CA ILE A 106 -15.49 -11.45 -1.25
C ILE A 106 -16.69 -11.06 -0.38
N ALA A 107 -16.56 -10.05 0.49
CA ALA A 107 -17.66 -9.57 1.33
C ALA A 107 -18.87 -9.07 0.52
N SER A 108 -18.61 -8.38 -0.60
CA SER A 108 -19.68 -7.92 -1.49
C SER A 108 -20.42 -9.07 -2.19
N ARG A 109 -19.69 -10.15 -2.54
CA ARG A 109 -20.25 -11.35 -3.20
C ARG A 109 -21.04 -12.23 -2.25
N THR A 110 -20.58 -12.39 -1.01
CA THR A 110 -21.29 -13.17 0.02
C THR A 110 -22.60 -12.50 0.46
N SER A 111 -22.62 -11.16 0.56
CA SER A 111 -23.83 -10.38 0.83
C SER A 111 -24.93 -10.61 -0.24
N ARG A 112 -24.57 -10.62 -1.54
CA ARG A 112 -25.52 -10.91 -2.64
C ARG A 112 -26.11 -12.33 -2.59
N HIS A 113 -25.35 -13.31 -2.10
CA HIS A 113 -25.83 -14.68 -1.95
C HIS A 113 -26.80 -14.85 -0.78
N LYS A 114 -26.56 -14.15 0.34
CA LYS A 114 -27.45 -14.19 1.51
C LYS A 114 -28.81 -13.55 1.21
N SER A 115 -28.83 -12.48 0.39
CA SER A 115 -30.07 -11.81 -0.04
C SER A 115 -30.93 -12.62 -1.01
N ARG A 116 -30.40 -13.67 -1.65
CA ARG A 116 -31.13 -14.57 -2.57
C ARG A 116 -31.74 -15.80 -1.89
N LYS A 117 -31.32 -16.13 -0.66
CA LYS A 117 -31.78 -17.32 0.10
C LYS A 117 -32.98 -17.08 1.01
N HIS A 118 -33.50 -15.85 1.06
CA HIS A 118 -34.71 -15.46 1.81
C HIS A 118 -35.91 -15.11 0.89
N ARG A 119 -35.89 -15.57 -0.36
CA ARG A 119 -37.04 -15.53 -1.26
C ARG A 119 -37.51 -16.94 -1.57
#